data_AF-A0A852IKE9-F1
#
_entry.id   AF-A0A852IKE9-F1
#
_cell.length_a   1.000
_cell.length_b   1.000
_cell.length_c   1.000
_cell.angle_alpha   90.00
_cell.angle_beta   90.00
_cell.angle_gamma   90.00
#
_symmetry.space_group_name_H-M   'P 1'
#
loop_
_entity.id
_entity.type
_entity.pdbx_description
1 polymer ?
#
loop_
_entity_poly.entity_id
_entity_poly.type
_entity_poly.pdbx_seq_one_letter_code
_entity_poly.pdbx_strand_id
1 'polypeptide(L)'
;WSAEALSSLTDTEQKDFLQQVCSLLDSSERNTGAARPKLNVLHYLCTLAVHQEIASWLMSSQLFPVLMQQLRVSTSWDVRTRAAQVIGLLALHTSELGANVPVSEAILLLTEIIRENFRNSKLKQSLLPTLGELLHLIARE
;
A
#
# COMPACT_ATOMS: atom_id res chain seq x y z
N TRP A 1 -1.71 -14.41 9.60
CA TRP A 1 -0.87 -15.37 8.86
C TRP A 1 0.57 -14.87 8.94
N SER A 2 1.57 -15.74 8.92
CA SER A 2 2.96 -15.28 8.68
C SER A 2 3.21 -15.23 7.18
N ALA A 3 4.32 -14.62 6.74
CA ALA A 3 4.68 -14.58 5.32
C ALA A 3 4.91 -15.99 4.75
N GLU A 4 5.50 -16.89 5.53
CA GLU A 4 5.71 -18.29 5.15
C GLU A 4 4.38 -19.02 4.97
N ALA A 5 3.43 -18.77 5.88
CA ALA A 5 2.10 -19.36 5.79
C ALA A 5 1.33 -18.86 4.56
N LEU A 6 1.45 -17.57 4.21
CA LEU A 6 0.88 -16.99 3.00
C LEU A 6 1.48 -17.58 1.72
N SER A 7 2.78 -17.86 1.73
CA SER A 7 3.49 -18.46 0.60
C SER A 7 3.08 -19.92 0.36
N SER A 8 2.64 -20.62 1.41
CA SER A 8 2.14 -22.01 1.32
C SER A 8 0.68 -22.15 0.89
N LEU A 9 -0.03 -21.03 0.72
CA LEU A 9 -1.44 -21.04 0.33
C LEU A 9 -1.64 -21.47 -1.12
N THR A 10 -2.77 -22.11 -1.39
CA THR A 10 -3.25 -22.33 -2.75
C THR A 10 -3.68 -21.00 -3.40
N ASP A 11 -3.72 -20.96 -4.74
CA ASP A 11 -4.18 -19.79 -5.49
C ASP A 11 -5.57 -19.30 -5.06
N THR A 12 -6.46 -20.22 -4.66
CA THR A 12 -7.80 -19.90 -4.18
C THR A 12 -7.75 -19.20 -2.82
N GLU A 13 -6.98 -19.73 -1.87
CA GLU A 13 -6.84 -19.14 -0.53
C GLU A 13 -6.14 -17.77 -0.58
N GLN A 14 -5.16 -17.61 -1.49
CA GLN A 14 -4.53 -16.32 -1.76
C GLN A 14 -5.54 -15.27 -2.25
N LYS A 15 -6.43 -15.65 -3.17
CA LYS A 15 -7.51 -14.77 -3.66
C LYS A 15 -8.51 -14.43 -2.56
N ASP A 16 -8.92 -15.41 -1.77
CA ASP A 16 -9.86 -15.19 -0.65
C ASP A 16 -9.26 -14.24 0.39
N PHE A 17 -7.98 -14.43 0.72
CA PHE A 17 -7.23 -13.52 1.59
C PHE A 17 -7.22 -12.09 1.03
N LEU A 18 -6.87 -11.91 -0.25
CA LEU A 18 -6.84 -10.59 -0.88
C LEU A 18 -8.22 -9.93 -0.89
N GLN A 19 -9.27 -10.69 -1.20
CA GLN A 19 -10.64 -10.17 -1.17
C GLN A 19 -11.04 -9.68 0.22
N GLN A 20 -10.73 -10.47 1.27
CA GLN A 20 -10.99 -10.05 2.65
C GLN A 20 -10.23 -8.78 3.01
N VAL A 21 -8.93 -8.71 2.73
CA VAL A 21 -8.10 -7.53 2.97
C VAL A 21 -8.65 -6.30 2.25
N CYS A 22 -8.97 -6.42 0.96
CA CYS A 22 -9.51 -5.31 0.17
C CYS A 22 -10.88 -4.85 0.72
N SER A 23 -11.77 -5.78 1.06
CA SER A 23 -13.08 -5.45 1.63
C SER A 23 -12.98 -4.67 2.94
N LEU A 24 -11.99 -4.98 3.78
CA LEU A 24 -11.74 -4.27 5.03
C LEU A 24 -11.23 -2.84 4.77
N LEU A 25 -10.35 -2.66 3.79
CA LEU A 25 -9.84 -1.34 3.39
C LEU A 25 -10.92 -0.48 2.73
N ASP A 26 -11.82 -1.07 1.95
CA ASP A 26 -12.92 -0.35 1.29
C ASP A 26 -14.12 -0.06 2.19
N SER A 27 -14.17 -0.64 3.40
CA SER A 27 -15.25 -0.38 4.34
C SER A 27 -15.40 1.13 4.64
N SER A 28 -16.66 1.61 4.64
CA SER A 28 -16.96 3.02 4.84
C SER A 28 -16.62 3.48 6.27
N GLU A 29 -15.92 4.60 6.41
CA GLU A 29 -15.58 5.26 7.68
C GLU A 29 -16.82 5.94 8.31
N ARG A 30 -17.92 5.21 8.57
CA ARG A 30 -19.16 5.81 9.11
C ARG A 30 -19.02 6.27 10.57
N ASN A 31 -17.98 5.83 11.29
CA ASN A 31 -17.77 6.04 12.71
C ASN A 31 -16.26 6.17 13.00
N THR A 32 -15.85 6.93 14.03
CA THR A 32 -14.44 7.05 14.46
C THR A 32 -13.78 5.71 14.82
N GLY A 33 -14.57 4.67 15.15
CA GLY A 33 -14.09 3.30 15.37
C GLY A 33 -13.76 2.51 14.10
N ALA A 34 -14.24 2.93 12.92
CA ALA A 34 -14.07 2.23 11.65
C ALA A 34 -12.67 2.37 11.04
N ALA A 35 -11.88 3.36 11.47
CA ALA A 35 -10.49 3.53 11.04
C ALA A 35 -9.54 2.48 11.66
N ARG A 36 -9.87 1.95 12.85
CA ARG A 36 -8.99 1.07 13.60
C ARG A 36 -8.78 -0.29 12.93
N PRO A 37 -9.80 -0.98 12.40
CA PRO A 37 -9.61 -2.19 11.61
C PRO A 37 -8.72 -1.96 10.37
N LYS A 38 -8.93 -0.85 9.64
CA LYS A 38 -8.09 -0.49 8.48
C LYS A 38 -6.63 -0.31 8.87
N LEU A 39 -6.37 0.45 9.94
CA LEU A 39 -5.01 0.67 10.43
C LEU A 39 -4.33 -0.63 10.85
N ASN A 40 -5.06 -1.54 11.50
CA ASN A 40 -4.53 -2.84 11.88
C ASN A 40 -4.14 -3.67 10.65
N VAL A 41 -5.00 -3.69 9.63
CA VAL A 41 -4.71 -4.38 8.35
C VAL A 41 -3.51 -3.77 7.66
N LEU A 42 -3.42 -2.43 7.57
CA LEU A 42 -2.27 -1.75 6.98
C LEU A 42 -0.98 -2.04 7.75
N HIS A 43 -1.02 -2.06 9.07
CA HIS A 43 0.14 -2.41 9.89
C HIS A 43 0.59 -3.85 9.66
N TYR A 44 -0.37 -4.77 9.59
CA TYR A 44 -0.09 -6.16 9.25
C TYR A 44 0.51 -6.29 7.83
N LEU A 45 -0.02 -5.58 6.84
CA LEU A 45 0.55 -5.56 5.49
C LEU A 45 1.99 -5.04 5.47
N CYS A 46 2.35 -4.05 6.30
CA CYS A 46 3.75 -3.62 6.43
C CYS A 46 4.66 -4.78 6.89
N THR A 47 4.19 -5.66 7.77
CA THR A 47 4.99 -6.81 8.23
C THR A 47 5.14 -7.89 7.15
N LEU A 48 4.22 -7.95 6.19
CA LEU A 48 4.29 -8.88 5.06
C LEU A 48 5.12 -8.34 3.90
N ALA A 49 5.04 -7.03 3.65
CA ALA A 49 5.68 -6.36 2.52
C ALA A 49 7.22 -6.35 2.57
N VAL A 50 7.84 -6.79 3.67
CA VAL A 50 9.30 -6.95 3.76
C VAL A 50 9.81 -8.25 3.11
N HIS A 51 8.91 -9.20 2.82
CA HIS A 51 9.26 -10.46 2.15
C HIS A 51 9.08 -10.31 0.64
N GLN A 52 10.17 -10.46 -0.11
CA GLN A 52 10.25 -10.17 -1.55
C GLN A 52 9.15 -10.86 -2.39
N GLU A 53 8.91 -12.16 -2.19
CA GLU A 53 7.89 -12.91 -2.93
C GLU A 53 6.48 -12.36 -2.67
N ILE A 54 6.16 -12.11 -1.40
CA ILE A 54 4.88 -11.55 -0.98
C ILE A 54 4.74 -10.11 -1.48
N ALA A 55 5.80 -9.30 -1.42
CA ALA A 55 5.80 -7.93 -1.91
C ALA A 55 5.47 -7.87 -3.41
N SER A 56 6.17 -8.69 -4.21
CA SER A 56 5.97 -8.76 -5.67
C SER A 56 4.56 -9.23 -6.04
N TRP A 57 4.05 -10.23 -5.31
CA TRP A 57 2.68 -10.72 -5.46
C TRP A 57 1.64 -9.65 -5.11
N LEU A 58 1.77 -9.00 -3.95
CA LEU A 58 0.86 -7.94 -3.51
C LEU A 58 0.89 -6.72 -4.44
N MET A 59 2.07 -6.33 -4.92
CA MET A 59 2.29 -5.24 -5.87
C MET A 59 1.52 -5.46 -7.18
N SER A 60 1.50 -6.70 -7.66
CA SER A 60 0.80 -7.10 -8.89
C SER A 60 -0.68 -7.45 -8.68
N SER A 61 -1.19 -7.35 -7.45
CA SER A 61 -2.56 -7.72 -7.09
C SER A 61 -3.52 -6.51 -7.06
N GLN A 62 -4.81 -6.79 -6.88
CA GLN A 62 -5.83 -5.76 -6.68
C GLN A 62 -5.65 -4.93 -5.39
N LEU A 63 -4.75 -5.34 -4.48
CA LEU A 63 -4.43 -4.55 -3.30
C LEU A 63 -3.80 -3.21 -3.66
N PHE A 64 -2.94 -3.14 -4.68
CA PHE A 64 -2.22 -1.91 -5.01
C PHE A 64 -3.17 -0.77 -5.41
N PRO A 65 -4.13 -0.96 -6.33
CA PRO A 65 -5.18 0.03 -6.60
C PRO A 65 -5.99 0.43 -5.35
N VAL A 66 -6.32 -0.51 -4.47
CA VAL A 66 -7.07 -0.22 -3.23
C VAL A 66 -6.25 0.65 -2.28
N LEU A 67 -4.94 0.42 -2.14
CA LEU A 67 -4.05 1.27 -1.35
C LEU A 67 -3.99 2.69 -1.92
N MET A 68 -3.87 2.83 -3.24
CA MET A 68 -3.94 4.15 -3.91
C MET A 68 -5.28 4.84 -3.67
N GLN A 69 -6.38 4.09 -3.67
CA GLN A 69 -7.69 4.63 -3.35
C GLN A 69 -7.74 5.14 -1.91
N GLN A 70 -7.18 4.41 -0.93
CA GLN A 70 -7.11 4.90 0.46
C GLN A 70 -6.37 6.24 0.58
N LEU A 71 -5.30 6.45 -0.21
CA LEU A 71 -4.61 7.75 -0.27
C LEU A 71 -5.51 8.89 -0.75
N ARG A 72 -6.40 8.61 -1.70
CA ARG A 72 -7.33 9.61 -2.28
C ARG A 72 -8.50 9.90 -1.35
N VAL A 73 -9.15 8.86 -0.84
CA VAL A 73 -10.51 8.98 -0.27
C VAL A 73 -10.55 8.96 1.25
N SER A 74 -9.57 8.39 1.95
CA SER A 74 -9.62 8.30 3.42
C SER A 74 -9.57 9.69 4.04
N THR A 75 -10.36 9.94 5.07
CA THR A 75 -10.31 11.23 5.80
C THR A 75 -9.24 11.22 6.90
N SER A 76 -8.75 10.03 7.27
CA SER A 76 -7.71 9.83 8.27
C SER A 76 -6.31 9.92 7.68
N TRP A 77 -5.53 10.90 8.14
CA TRP A 77 -4.12 11.01 7.76
C TRP A 77 -3.27 9.84 8.21
N ASP A 78 -3.64 9.16 9.30
CA ASP A 78 -2.95 7.95 9.75
C ASP A 78 -3.15 6.81 8.74
N VAL A 79 -4.37 6.64 8.24
CA VAL A 79 -4.68 5.63 7.21
C VAL A 79 -3.94 5.96 5.92
N ARG A 80 -3.99 7.23 5.46
CA ARG A 80 -3.24 7.66 4.26
C ARG A 80 -1.75 7.40 4.40
N THR A 81 -1.15 7.83 5.52
CA THR A 81 0.29 7.66 5.75
C THR A 81 0.67 6.19 5.79
N ARG A 82 -0.13 5.35 6.45
CA ARG A 82 0.14 3.90 6.51
C ARG A 82 -0.06 3.21 5.17
N ALA A 83 -1.06 3.60 4.38
CA ALA A 83 -1.23 3.09 3.02
C ALA A 83 -0.03 3.44 2.12
N ALA A 84 0.47 4.69 2.19
CA ALA A 84 1.67 5.09 1.48
C ALA A 84 2.89 4.29 1.92
N GLN A 85 3.03 4.00 3.21
CA GLN A 85 4.14 3.17 3.70
C GLN A 85 4.07 1.73 3.18
N VAL A 86 2.89 1.12 3.11
CA VAL A 86 2.72 -0.19 2.48
C VAL A 86 3.18 -0.13 1.02
N ILE A 87 2.71 0.85 0.24
CA ILE A 87 3.13 1.05 -1.15
C ILE A 87 4.66 1.18 -1.27
N GLY A 88 5.29 1.93 -0.37
CA GLY A 88 6.74 2.13 -0.38
C GLY A 88 7.51 0.84 -0.09
N LEU A 89 7.04 0.06 0.89
CA LEU A 89 7.63 -1.25 1.20
C LEU A 89 7.46 -2.25 0.06
N LEU A 90 6.28 -2.28 -0.57
CA LEU A 90 6.07 -3.08 -1.77
C LEU A 90 7.06 -2.69 -2.87
N ALA A 91 7.22 -1.38 -3.15
CA ALA A 91 8.16 -0.90 -4.15
C ALA A 91 9.63 -1.23 -3.82
N LEU A 92 10.01 -1.13 -2.55
CA LEU A 92 11.37 -1.42 -2.09
C LEU A 92 11.74 -2.91 -2.27
N HIS A 93 10.82 -3.82 -1.91
CA HIS A 93 11.08 -5.26 -1.86
C HIS A 93 10.60 -6.04 -3.08
N THR A 94 9.83 -5.44 -3.98
CA THR A 94 9.43 -6.08 -5.24
C THR A 94 10.67 -6.33 -6.11
N SER A 95 10.74 -7.53 -6.69
CA SER A 95 11.82 -7.89 -7.61
C SER A 95 11.50 -7.67 -9.08
N GLU A 96 10.23 -7.75 -9.46
CA GLU A 96 9.76 -7.55 -10.84
C GLU A 96 8.46 -6.75 -10.82
N LEU A 97 8.39 -5.71 -11.65
CA LEU A 97 7.20 -4.92 -11.83
C LEU A 97 6.32 -5.53 -12.92
N GLY A 98 5.11 -5.97 -12.54
CA GLY A 98 4.12 -6.40 -13.52
C GLY A 98 3.73 -5.27 -14.48
N ALA A 99 3.56 -5.59 -15.77
CA ALA A 99 3.33 -4.62 -16.84
C ALA A 99 2.09 -3.70 -16.64
N ASN A 100 1.15 -4.08 -15.77
CA ASN A 100 -0.10 -3.36 -15.55
C ASN A 100 -0.18 -2.67 -14.17
N VAL A 101 0.92 -2.63 -13.40
CA VAL A 101 0.90 -1.98 -12.10
C VAL A 101 0.95 -0.45 -12.29
N PRO A 102 -0.03 0.32 -11.75
CA PRO A 102 -0.15 1.76 -12.00
C PRO A 102 0.82 2.60 -11.15
N VAL A 103 2.13 2.32 -11.27
CA VAL A 103 3.20 2.99 -10.50
C VAL A 103 3.30 4.47 -10.87
N SER A 104 3.17 4.80 -12.15
CA SER A 104 3.19 6.18 -12.64
C SER A 104 2.07 7.01 -12.01
N GLU A 105 0.87 6.45 -11.92
CA GLU A 105 -0.27 7.08 -11.28
C GLU A 105 -0.08 7.21 -9.77
N ALA A 106 0.59 6.26 -9.12
CA ALA A 106 0.95 6.34 -7.71
C ALA A 106 1.97 7.48 -7.45
N ILE A 107 2.96 7.64 -8.31
CA ILE A 107 3.95 8.72 -8.26
C ILE A 107 3.28 10.08 -8.42
N LEU A 108 2.39 10.22 -9.43
CA LEU A 108 1.63 11.45 -9.65
C LEU A 108 0.79 11.79 -8.42
N LEU A 109 0.03 10.82 -7.90
CA LEU A 109 -0.82 11.01 -6.72
C LEU A 109 -0.02 11.45 -5.50
N LEU A 110 1.09 10.78 -5.18
CA LEU A 110 1.93 11.14 -4.04
C LEU A 110 2.56 12.53 -4.21
N THR A 111 3.00 12.86 -5.42
CA THR A 111 3.55 14.19 -5.74
C THR A 111 2.52 15.29 -5.52
N GLU A 112 1.27 15.07 -5.96
CA GLU A 112 0.17 16.00 -5.74
C GLU A 112 -0.13 16.20 -4.26
N ILE A 113 -0.27 15.10 -3.49
CA ILE A 113 -0.52 15.16 -2.04
C ILE A 113 0.60 15.92 -1.32
N ILE A 114 1.86 15.64 -1.64
CA ILE A 114 3.02 16.30 -1.03
C ILE A 114 3.03 17.79 -1.39
N ARG A 115 2.75 18.15 -2.65
CA ARG A 115 2.70 19.53 -3.14
C ARG A 115 1.60 20.33 -2.42
N GLU A 116 0.40 19.79 -2.32
CA GLU A 116 -0.73 20.42 -1.63
C GLU A 116 -0.46 20.61 -0.13
N ASN A 117 0.31 19.71 0.48
CA ASN A 117 0.63 19.72 1.89
C ASN A 117 2.07 20.20 2.17
N PHE A 118 2.66 20.99 1.28
CA PHE A 118 4.09 21.30 1.32
C PHE A 118 4.56 21.97 2.63
N ARG A 119 3.68 22.68 3.35
CA ARG A 119 4.01 23.30 4.65
C ARG A 119 4.00 22.31 5.82
N ASN A 120 3.41 21.12 5.67
CA ASN A 120 3.33 20.09 6.69
C ASN A 120 4.57 19.19 6.65
N SER A 121 5.61 19.55 7.41
CA SER A 121 6.88 18.81 7.43
C SER A 121 6.72 17.35 7.83
N LYS A 122 5.84 17.03 8.78
CA LYS A 122 5.64 15.64 9.24
C LYS A 122 5.07 14.76 8.14
N LEU A 123 4.07 15.27 7.42
CA LEU A 123 3.44 14.58 6.29
C LEU A 123 4.42 14.43 5.12
N LYS A 124 5.17 15.48 4.79
CA LYS A 124 6.22 15.37 3.77
C LYS A 124 7.23 14.28 4.13
N GLN A 125 7.73 14.28 5.36
CA GLN A 125 8.68 13.29 5.84
C GLN A 125 8.12 11.86 5.83
N SER A 126 6.80 11.69 5.97
CA SER A 126 6.19 10.37 5.93
C SER A 126 5.91 9.86 4.51
N LEU A 127 5.66 10.74 3.54
CA LEU A 127 5.31 10.36 2.16
C LEU A 127 6.49 10.41 1.17
N LEU A 128 7.48 11.28 1.41
CA LEU A 128 8.66 11.40 0.54
C LEU A 128 9.45 10.09 0.39
N PRO A 129 9.65 9.27 1.45
CA PRO A 129 10.31 7.97 1.29
C PRO A 129 9.58 7.09 0.29
N THR A 130 8.25 6.96 0.40
CA THR A 130 7.43 6.18 -0.55
C THR A 130 7.62 6.66 -1.99
N LEU A 131 7.61 7.98 -2.22
CA LEU A 131 7.85 8.54 -3.55
C LEU A 131 9.24 8.18 -4.08
N GLY A 132 10.26 8.25 -3.21
CA GLY A 132 11.62 7.85 -3.54
C GLY A 132 11.73 6.37 -3.92
N GLU A 133 11.08 5.47 -3.17
CA GLU A 133 11.09 4.03 -3.48
C GLU A 133 10.42 3.72 -4.83
N LEU A 134 9.30 4.37 -5.15
CA LEU A 134 8.64 4.18 -6.45
C LEU A 134 9.49 4.70 -7.61
N LEU A 135 10.14 5.86 -7.45
CA LEU A 135 11.06 6.39 -8.46
C LEU A 135 12.28 5.48 -8.65
N HIS A 136 12.81 4.95 -7.54
CA HIS A 136 13.92 4.02 -7.58
C HIS A 136 13.54 2.69 -8.25
N LEU A 137 12.33 2.19 -8.00
CA LEU A 137 11.78 1.01 -8.68
C LEU A 137 11.72 1.23 -10.20
N ILE A 138 11.14 2.34 -10.66
CA ILE A 138 11.10 2.64 -12.10
C ILE A 138 12.50 2.79 -12.71
N ALA A 139 13.45 3.35 -11.95
CA ALA A 139 14.81 3.54 -12.45
C ALA A 139 15.63 2.25 -12.55
N ARG A 140 15.23 1.17 -11.85
CA ARG A 140 15.92 -0.13 -11.88
C ARG A 140 15.29 -1.15 -12.83
N GLU A 141 14.02 -0.97 -13.19
CA GLU A 141 13.33 -1.71 -14.26
C GLU A 141 13.94 -1.35 -15.63
#